data_AF-A0A4R6BZQ7-F1
#
_entry.id   AF-A0A4R6BZQ7-F1
#
_cell.length_a   1.000
_cell.length_b   1.000
_cell.length_c   1.000
_cell.angle_alpha   90.00
_cell.angle_beta   90.00
_cell.angle_gamma   90.00
#
_symmetry.space_group_name_H-M   'P 1'
#
loop_
_entity.id
_entity.type
_entity.pdbx_description
1 polymer ?
#
loop_
_entity_poly.entity_id
_entity_poly.type
_entity_poly.pdbx_seq_one_letter_code
_entity_poly.pdbx_strand_id
1 'polypeptide(L)'
;MKKLLSASLMALLLAGCAANDDTKQATEKTTDHVTTEQAGTEKESTDQMTTEQPATEQPETDQPKTDAPQTESPATEKAKAETEDPQTDTPSTENAEKHNDSSGENVPVTQELARTVNYSALAKRQVTNYMNQMPSAFNSRDLSALNTYIKQDSEAARYLRNKLPAGYFDNYQIARFTIDQVKNEGLKQHVVTTRVMTSNATGGQWKKVVTVYDLVYNPATKSMQIYDFNDQVIYSVDNAQDKALKAISDKYRIAAEQEAGSAVRFEKADPAVEQDVSGTYYRFKAVDAQNRLVHSYKYYQKSGQMVVE
;
A
#
# COMPACT_ATOMS: atom_id res chain seq x y z
N MET A 1 51.08 -1.68 -17.20
CA MET A 1 51.57 -0.29 -17.08
C MET A 1 50.80 0.36 -15.93
N LYS A 2 51.52 0.79 -14.90
CA LYS A 2 51.01 1.48 -13.70
C LYS A 2 50.64 2.94 -14.04
N LYS A 3 49.81 3.54 -13.17
CA LYS A 3 49.48 4.98 -12.96
C LYS A 3 48.00 5.29 -13.27
N LEU A 4 47.24 6.06 -12.49
CA LEU A 4 47.49 6.84 -11.27
C LEU A 4 46.11 7.13 -10.63
N LEU A 5 46.00 6.99 -9.31
CA LEU A 5 44.89 7.57 -8.53
C LEU A 5 44.94 9.09 -8.64
N SER A 6 43.78 9.73 -8.76
CA SER A 6 43.60 11.16 -8.49
C SER A 6 42.41 11.34 -7.56
N ALA A 7 42.70 11.44 -6.26
CA ALA A 7 41.78 11.92 -5.25
C ALA A 7 41.85 13.47 -5.26
N SER A 8 40.73 14.13 -5.55
CA SER A 8 40.62 15.58 -5.41
C SER A 8 39.72 15.90 -4.22
N LEU A 9 40.39 16.21 -3.12
CA LEU A 9 39.88 16.88 -1.93
C LEU A 9 39.52 18.32 -2.33
N MET A 10 38.28 18.77 -2.07
CA MET A 10 37.95 20.19 -2.13
C MET A 10 37.18 20.57 -0.88
N ALA A 11 37.94 21.09 0.08
CA ALA A 11 37.41 21.86 1.19
C ALA A 11 37.08 23.27 0.67
N LEU A 12 35.88 23.77 0.98
CA LEU A 12 35.53 25.18 0.83
C LEU A 12 35.05 25.69 2.19
N LEU A 13 35.88 26.51 2.81
CA LEU A 13 35.59 27.36 3.97
C LEU A 13 35.34 28.79 3.49
N LEU A 14 34.67 29.56 4.35
CA LEU A 14 34.42 31.02 4.41
C LEU A 14 32.93 31.36 4.25
N ALA A 15 32.22 31.67 5.34
CA ALA A 15 32.24 32.89 6.16
C ALA A 15 31.38 34.01 5.54
N GLY A 16 30.34 34.40 6.27
CA GLY A 16 29.45 35.51 5.93
C GLY A 16 28.63 35.90 7.15
N CYS A 17 29.21 36.78 7.97
CA CYS A 17 28.55 37.50 9.05
C CYS A 17 27.59 38.56 8.46
N ALA A 18 26.42 38.76 9.07
CA ALA A 18 25.74 40.06 9.03
C ALA A 18 24.98 40.26 10.35
N ALA A 19 25.27 41.39 10.99
CA ALA A 19 24.86 41.82 12.30
C ALA A 19 23.53 42.60 12.27
N ASN A 20 22.89 42.70 13.44
CA ASN A 20 22.45 43.96 14.10
C ASN A 20 21.76 43.55 15.43
N ASP A 21 22.39 43.88 16.56
CA ASP A 21 22.07 45.02 17.44
C ASP A 21 20.67 44.92 18.06
N ASP A 22 20.57 44.73 19.38
CA ASP A 22 20.76 45.80 20.37
C ASP A 22 20.31 45.30 21.76
N THR A 23 20.70 46.03 22.81
CA THR A 23 20.04 46.09 24.15
C THR A 23 20.71 45.38 25.34
N LYS A 24 21.54 46.22 26.01
CA LYS A 24 21.59 46.55 27.45
C LYS A 24 22.21 45.60 28.48
N GLN A 25 23.28 46.18 29.04
CA GLN A 25 23.54 46.45 30.46
C GLN A 25 23.84 45.30 31.43
N ALA A 26 25.01 45.47 32.05
CA ALA A 26 25.24 45.54 33.50
C ALA A 26 26.29 44.54 34.03
N THR A 27 27.47 45.11 34.29
CA THR A 27 28.10 45.13 35.63
C THR A 27 28.93 43.92 36.09
N GLU A 28 30.06 44.27 36.70
CA GLU A 28 30.89 43.51 37.66
C GLU A 28 31.99 42.55 37.17
N LYS A 29 33.13 43.17 36.82
CA LYS A 29 34.44 43.06 37.47
C LYS A 29 34.63 41.92 38.50
N THR A 30 35.34 40.86 38.10
CA THR A 30 36.26 40.11 38.97
C THR A 30 37.47 39.65 38.17
N THR A 31 38.64 40.09 38.63
CA THR A 31 39.97 39.69 38.17
C THR A 31 40.33 38.38 38.84
N ASP A 32 40.60 37.32 38.07
CA ASP A 32 41.34 36.17 38.58
C ASP A 32 42.45 35.76 37.60
N HIS A 33 43.64 35.68 38.19
CA HIS A 33 44.89 35.24 37.61
C HIS A 33 44.78 33.80 37.08
N VAL A 34 45.11 33.58 35.81
CA VAL A 34 45.37 32.23 35.30
C VAL A 34 46.87 32.07 35.09
N THR A 35 47.43 31.20 35.93
CA THR A 35 48.81 30.70 35.87
C THR A 35 48.97 29.77 34.67
N THR A 36 49.95 30.06 33.82
CA THR A 36 50.35 29.23 32.68
C THR A 36 51.11 27.99 33.16
N GLU A 37 50.50 26.81 33.08
CA GLU A 37 51.24 25.55 33.17
C GLU A 37 51.68 25.06 31.78
N GLN A 38 52.99 24.81 31.66
CA GLN A 38 53.61 24.20 30.48
C GLN A 38 53.21 22.73 30.38
N ALA A 39 52.56 22.35 29.28
CA ALA A 39 52.32 20.96 28.94
C ALA A 39 53.63 20.27 28.52
N GLY A 40 54.05 19.28 29.30
CA GLY A 40 55.11 18.33 28.95
C GLY A 40 54.68 17.41 27.81
N THR A 41 55.58 17.19 26.86
CA THR A 41 55.38 16.28 25.73
C THR A 41 55.71 14.85 26.16
N GLU A 42 54.71 14.01 26.39
CA GLU A 42 54.89 12.56 26.50
C GLU A 42 54.95 11.94 25.09
N LYS A 43 56.00 11.16 24.84
CA LYS A 43 56.15 10.35 23.63
C LYS A 43 55.32 9.08 23.79
N GLU A 44 54.27 8.96 22.99
CA GLU A 44 53.53 7.70 22.86
C GLU A 44 54.40 6.61 22.20
N SER A 45 54.54 5.49 22.90
CA SER A 45 55.16 4.26 22.38
C SER A 45 54.12 3.48 21.59
N THR A 46 54.38 3.28 20.30
CA THR A 46 53.47 2.58 19.39
C THR A 46 53.64 1.06 19.55
N ASP A 47 52.70 0.41 20.24
CA ASP A 47 52.58 -1.04 20.24
C ASP A 47 52.05 -1.55 18.89
N GLN A 48 52.84 -2.39 18.22
CA GLN A 48 52.45 -3.05 16.99
C GLN A 48 51.46 -4.17 17.30
N MET A 49 50.18 -3.97 16.96
CA MET A 49 49.19 -5.04 16.93
C MET A 49 49.46 -5.99 15.74
N THR A 50 49.93 -7.21 16.04
CA THR A 50 49.88 -8.34 15.12
C THR A 50 48.43 -8.70 14.84
N THR A 51 48.00 -8.51 13.60
CA THR A 51 46.67 -8.91 13.11
C THR A 51 46.73 -10.36 12.65
N GLU A 52 46.09 -11.27 13.38
CA GLU A 52 45.89 -12.64 12.90
C GLU A 52 44.85 -12.66 11.78
N GLN A 53 45.20 -13.32 10.68
CA GLN A 53 44.38 -13.43 9.48
C GLN A 53 43.35 -14.55 9.69
N PRO A 54 42.03 -14.30 9.56
CA PRO A 54 41.03 -15.33 9.80
C PRO A 54 41.07 -16.40 8.70
N ALA A 55 41.15 -17.67 9.12
CA ALA A 55 41.01 -18.81 8.24
C ALA A 55 39.59 -18.82 7.62
N THR A 56 39.53 -18.81 6.30
CA THR A 56 38.27 -18.83 5.55
C THR A 56 37.92 -20.28 5.26
N GLU A 57 36.93 -20.83 5.96
CA GLU A 57 36.35 -22.13 5.59
C GLU A 57 35.41 -21.94 4.39
N GLN A 58 35.62 -22.73 3.34
CA GLN A 58 34.73 -22.76 2.18
C GLN A 58 33.42 -23.47 2.56
N PRO A 59 32.25 -22.90 2.23
CA PRO A 59 30.98 -23.58 2.46
C PRO A 59 30.83 -24.76 1.48
N GLU A 60 30.63 -25.96 2.03
CA GLU A 60 30.16 -27.11 1.26
C GLU A 60 28.75 -26.82 0.74
N THR A 61 28.59 -26.91 -0.57
CA THR A 61 27.33 -26.66 -1.26
C THR A 61 26.65 -28.00 -1.52
N ASP A 62 25.65 -28.33 -0.70
CA ASP A 62 24.75 -29.45 -0.96
C ASP A 62 23.91 -29.15 -2.21
N GLN A 63 24.08 -29.97 -3.24
CA GLN A 63 23.23 -29.89 -4.44
C GLN A 63 21.82 -30.40 -4.13
N PRO A 64 20.77 -29.63 -4.45
CA PRO A 64 19.39 -30.08 -4.25
C PRO A 64 19.06 -31.21 -5.24
N LYS A 65 18.69 -32.37 -4.70
CA LYS A 65 18.03 -33.42 -5.48
C LYS A 65 16.70 -32.87 -6.01
N THR A 66 16.59 -32.77 -7.32
CA THR A 66 15.38 -32.33 -8.01
C THR A 66 14.54 -33.57 -8.30
N ASP A 67 13.45 -33.76 -7.57
CA ASP A 67 12.44 -34.76 -7.94
C ASP A 67 11.65 -34.25 -9.15
N ALA A 68 11.57 -35.09 -10.19
CA ALA A 68 10.84 -34.77 -11.41
C ALA A 68 9.33 -34.73 -11.13
N PRO A 69 8.60 -33.75 -11.69
CA PRO A 69 7.16 -33.65 -11.48
C PRO A 69 6.44 -34.80 -12.19
N GLN A 70 5.69 -35.59 -11.41
CA GLN A 70 4.71 -36.52 -11.98
C GLN A 70 3.58 -35.72 -12.62
N THR A 71 3.41 -35.91 -13.92
CA THR A 71 2.34 -35.28 -14.70
C THR A 71 1.12 -36.17 -14.64
N GLU A 72 0.13 -35.84 -13.81
CA GLU A 72 -1.17 -36.48 -13.90
C GLU A 72 -1.93 -35.93 -15.12
N SER A 73 -2.42 -36.85 -15.96
CA SER A 73 -3.19 -36.53 -17.15
C SER A 73 -4.61 -36.09 -16.75
N PRO A 74 -5.18 -35.04 -17.34
CA PRO A 74 -6.50 -34.55 -16.98
C PRO A 74 -7.58 -35.54 -17.42
N ALA A 75 -8.38 -35.99 -16.46
CA ALA A 75 -9.60 -36.74 -16.73
C ALA A 75 -10.59 -35.84 -17.50
N THR A 76 -10.97 -36.29 -18.70
CA THR A 76 -11.91 -35.58 -19.57
C THR A 76 -13.35 -35.84 -19.07
N GLU A 77 -13.90 -34.91 -18.31
CA GLU A 77 -15.31 -34.94 -17.91
C GLU A 77 -16.17 -34.32 -19.02
N LYS A 78 -17.00 -35.15 -19.66
CA LYS A 78 -17.95 -34.72 -20.70
C LYS A 78 -19.03 -33.83 -20.08
N ALA A 79 -19.01 -32.55 -20.39
CA ALA A 79 -20.10 -31.64 -20.10
C ALA A 79 -21.36 -32.05 -20.89
N LYS A 80 -22.43 -32.35 -20.14
CA LYS A 80 -23.79 -32.54 -20.67
C LYS A 80 -24.39 -31.15 -20.86
N ALA A 81 -24.60 -30.76 -22.12
CA ALA A 81 -25.27 -29.52 -22.48
C ALA A 81 -26.77 -29.68 -22.25
N GLU A 82 -27.32 -28.98 -21.26
CA GLU A 82 -28.74 -28.68 -21.16
C GLU A 82 -28.93 -27.23 -21.61
N THR A 83 -29.58 -27.10 -22.76
CA THR A 83 -29.98 -25.85 -23.39
C THR A 83 -31.21 -25.33 -22.66
N GLU A 84 -31.09 -24.21 -21.95
CA GLU A 84 -32.26 -23.45 -21.49
C GLU A 84 -32.40 -22.17 -22.32
N ASP A 85 -33.62 -21.98 -22.82
CA ASP A 85 -34.05 -20.86 -23.66
C ASP A 85 -34.00 -19.51 -22.92
N PRO A 86 -33.82 -18.39 -23.63
CA PRO A 86 -33.80 -17.06 -23.03
C PRO A 86 -35.21 -16.60 -22.64
N GLN A 87 -35.53 -16.63 -21.33
CA GLN A 87 -36.70 -15.92 -20.82
C GLN A 87 -36.46 -14.41 -20.89
N THR A 88 -37.37 -13.74 -21.58
CA THR A 88 -37.45 -12.30 -21.76
C THR A 88 -38.17 -11.69 -20.57
N ASP A 89 -37.50 -10.81 -19.81
CA ASP A 89 -38.11 -10.04 -18.71
C ASP A 89 -39.08 -8.99 -19.25
N THR A 90 -40.38 -9.20 -19.01
CA THR A 90 -41.40 -8.12 -19.07
C THR A 90 -41.69 -7.60 -17.65
N PRO A 91 -41.92 -6.29 -17.46
CA PRO A 91 -42.21 -5.72 -16.15
C PRO A 91 -43.62 -6.11 -15.70
N SER A 92 -43.72 -6.83 -14.59
CA SER A 92 -45.02 -7.21 -14.01
C SER A 92 -45.55 -6.10 -13.11
N THR A 93 -46.66 -5.54 -13.54
CA THR A 93 -47.53 -4.64 -12.79
C THR A 93 -48.12 -5.36 -11.58
N GLU A 94 -48.10 -4.66 -10.46
CA GLU A 94 -48.78 -4.93 -9.21
C GLU A 94 -50.30 -5.13 -9.44
N ASN A 95 -50.83 -6.30 -9.09
CA ASN A 95 -52.23 -6.39 -8.73
C ASN A 95 -52.44 -7.50 -7.70
N ALA A 96 -52.89 -7.09 -6.53
CA ALA A 96 -53.32 -7.95 -5.46
C ALA A 96 -54.68 -8.55 -5.83
N GLU A 97 -54.82 -9.88 -5.74
CA GLU A 97 -56.08 -10.47 -5.31
C GLU A 97 -55.88 -11.89 -4.77
N LYS A 98 -56.63 -12.15 -3.69
CA LYS A 98 -56.67 -13.38 -2.90
C LYS A 98 -57.06 -14.58 -3.75
N HIS A 99 -56.40 -15.72 -3.59
CA HIS A 99 -57.13 -16.94 -3.28
C HIS A 99 -56.27 -17.99 -2.59
N ASN A 100 -56.87 -18.55 -1.55
CA ASN A 100 -56.42 -19.61 -0.68
C ASN A 100 -56.67 -20.94 -1.42
N ASP A 101 -55.64 -21.78 -1.63
CA ASP A 101 -55.83 -23.23 -1.56
C ASP A 101 -54.56 -23.96 -1.12
N SER A 102 -54.80 -24.88 -0.20
CA SER A 102 -53.87 -25.55 0.68
C SER A 102 -53.51 -26.90 0.09
N SER A 103 -52.28 -27.04 -0.41
CA SER A 103 -51.62 -28.34 -0.47
C SER A 103 -50.20 -28.18 0.08
N GLY A 104 -50.02 -28.73 1.29
CA GLY A 104 -48.81 -28.60 2.07
C GLY A 104 -47.65 -29.38 1.46
N GLU A 105 -46.88 -28.69 0.63
CA GLU A 105 -45.53 -29.11 0.28
C GLU A 105 -44.57 -28.34 1.22
N ASN A 106 -43.88 -29.07 2.10
CA ASN A 106 -42.88 -28.54 3.02
C ASN A 106 -41.68 -27.99 2.21
N VAL A 107 -41.83 -26.83 1.60
CA VAL A 107 -40.71 -26.08 1.06
C VAL A 107 -39.88 -25.63 2.26
N PRO A 108 -38.59 -26.00 2.35
CA PRO A 108 -37.77 -25.60 3.48
C PRO A 108 -37.73 -24.07 3.56
N VAL A 109 -38.12 -23.53 4.73
CA VAL A 109 -38.19 -22.10 5.11
C VAL A 109 -36.95 -21.29 4.65
N THR A 110 -35.83 -21.97 4.42
CA THR A 110 -34.59 -21.41 3.91
C THR A 110 -34.66 -20.88 2.47
N GLN A 111 -35.51 -21.43 1.60
CA GLN A 111 -35.63 -20.98 0.20
C GLN A 111 -36.47 -19.70 0.04
N GLU A 112 -37.47 -19.48 0.90
CA GLU A 112 -38.37 -18.33 0.79
C GLU A 112 -37.71 -17.03 1.26
N LEU A 113 -36.93 -17.07 2.36
CA LEU A 113 -36.11 -15.92 2.79
C LEU A 113 -35.11 -15.46 1.72
N ALA A 114 -34.60 -16.40 0.92
CA ALA A 114 -33.62 -16.09 -0.12
C ALA A 114 -34.20 -15.29 -1.30
N ARG A 115 -35.53 -15.29 -1.47
CA ARG A 115 -36.19 -14.53 -2.54
C ARG A 115 -36.37 -13.05 -2.21
N THR A 116 -36.39 -12.67 -0.94
CA THR A 116 -36.67 -11.29 -0.54
C THR A 116 -35.41 -10.47 -0.24
N VAL A 117 -34.31 -11.14 0.12
CA VAL A 117 -33.08 -10.45 0.56
C VAL A 117 -32.03 -10.47 -0.54
N ASN A 118 -31.62 -9.29 -1.01
CA ASN A 118 -30.51 -9.17 -1.95
C ASN A 118 -29.15 -9.33 -1.23
N TYR A 119 -28.77 -10.58 -0.95
CA TYR A 119 -27.53 -10.90 -0.22
C TYR A 119 -26.28 -10.37 -0.89
N SER A 120 -26.23 -10.37 -2.23
CA SER A 120 -25.07 -9.86 -2.96
C SER A 120 -24.90 -8.35 -2.77
N ALA A 121 -25.98 -7.57 -2.79
CA ALA A 121 -25.92 -6.15 -2.46
C ALA A 121 -25.52 -5.90 -1.00
N LEU A 122 -26.05 -6.70 -0.06
CA LEU A 122 -25.64 -6.63 1.35
C LEU A 122 -24.15 -6.95 1.53
N ALA A 123 -23.65 -7.98 0.86
CA ALA A 123 -22.24 -8.38 0.93
C ALA A 123 -21.32 -7.29 0.37
N LYS A 124 -21.67 -6.69 -0.79
CA LYS A 124 -20.92 -5.56 -1.36
C LYS A 124 -20.85 -4.40 -0.38
N ARG A 125 -21.99 -3.98 0.16
CA ARG A 125 -22.06 -2.89 1.15
C ARG A 125 -21.22 -3.21 2.38
N GLN A 126 -21.28 -4.44 2.87
CA GLN A 126 -20.54 -4.86 4.06
C GLN A 126 -19.03 -4.80 3.83
N VAL A 127 -18.55 -5.36 2.72
CA VAL A 127 -17.11 -5.38 2.37
C VAL A 127 -16.61 -3.96 2.12
N THR A 128 -17.39 -3.10 1.44
CA THR A 128 -17.03 -1.68 1.26
C THR A 128 -16.87 -0.96 2.60
N ASN A 129 -17.83 -1.11 3.51
CA ASN A 129 -17.75 -0.45 4.82
C ASN A 129 -16.58 -0.99 5.65
N TYR A 130 -16.33 -2.31 5.60
CA TYR A 130 -15.18 -2.93 6.23
C TYR A 130 -13.86 -2.38 5.70
N MET A 131 -13.69 -2.30 4.37
CA MET A 131 -12.48 -1.75 3.73
C MET A 131 -12.22 -0.29 4.12
N ASN A 132 -13.27 0.51 4.26
CA ASN A 132 -13.14 1.92 4.67
C ASN A 132 -12.73 2.08 6.13
N GLN A 133 -13.13 1.17 7.02
CA GLN A 133 -12.79 1.22 8.44
C GLN A 133 -11.44 0.55 8.76
N MET A 134 -11.02 -0.40 7.92
CA MET A 134 -9.85 -1.23 8.13
C MET A 134 -8.56 -0.43 8.41
N PRO A 135 -8.18 0.63 7.65
CA PRO A 135 -6.96 1.37 7.93
C PRO A 135 -6.93 2.01 9.31
N SER A 136 -8.04 2.61 9.75
CA SER A 136 -8.12 3.24 11.07
C SER A 136 -7.95 2.20 12.17
N ALA A 137 -8.75 1.13 12.13
CA ALA A 137 -8.73 0.04 13.10
C ALA A 137 -7.36 -0.67 13.18
N PHE A 138 -6.71 -0.85 12.04
CA PHE A 138 -5.42 -1.53 11.97
C PHE A 138 -4.30 -0.67 12.56
N ASN A 139 -4.26 0.62 12.21
CA ASN A 139 -3.24 1.53 12.72
C ASN A 139 -3.41 1.87 14.20
N SER A 140 -4.65 1.94 14.69
CA SER A 140 -4.93 2.12 16.12
C SER A 140 -4.77 0.84 16.92
N ARG A 141 -4.65 -0.31 16.24
CA ARG A 141 -4.71 -1.65 16.81
C ARG A 141 -5.99 -1.91 17.63
N ASP A 142 -7.07 -1.22 17.29
CA ASP A 142 -8.39 -1.38 17.92
C ASP A 142 -9.39 -1.98 16.92
N LEU A 143 -9.79 -3.23 17.19
CA LEU A 143 -10.77 -3.95 16.37
C LEU A 143 -12.23 -3.59 16.70
N SER A 144 -12.49 -2.73 17.69
CA SER A 144 -13.86 -2.36 18.09
C SER A 144 -14.69 -1.87 16.91
N ALA A 145 -14.10 -1.03 16.06
CA ALA A 145 -14.71 -0.51 14.84
C ALA A 145 -15.02 -1.61 13.80
N LEU A 146 -14.35 -2.76 13.87
CA LEU A 146 -14.55 -3.86 12.93
C LEU A 146 -15.52 -4.94 13.41
N ASN A 147 -15.92 -4.91 14.69
CA ASN A 147 -16.76 -5.95 15.32
C ASN A 147 -18.14 -6.11 14.65
N THR A 148 -18.69 -5.07 14.02
CA THR A 148 -19.96 -5.17 13.28
C THR A 148 -19.80 -5.89 11.93
N TYR A 149 -18.57 -5.91 11.37
CA TYR A 149 -18.28 -6.50 10.07
C TYR A 149 -17.79 -7.94 10.14
N ILE A 150 -17.16 -8.31 11.26
CA ILE A 150 -16.56 -9.64 11.45
C ILE A 150 -17.46 -10.47 12.36
N LYS A 151 -17.72 -11.71 11.95
CA LYS A 151 -18.45 -12.66 12.78
C LYS A 151 -17.59 -13.00 14.01
N GLN A 152 -18.15 -12.88 15.20
CA GLN A 152 -17.46 -13.27 16.44
C GLN A 152 -17.05 -14.75 16.41
N ASP A 153 -15.85 -15.00 16.96
CA ASP A 153 -15.17 -16.32 17.08
C ASP A 153 -14.94 -17.10 15.78
N SER A 154 -15.07 -16.40 14.66
CA SER A 154 -14.74 -16.90 13.34
C SER A 154 -13.23 -16.99 13.08
N GLU A 155 -12.84 -17.63 11.99
CA GLU A 155 -11.43 -17.68 11.54
C GLU A 155 -10.90 -16.27 11.29
N ALA A 156 -11.69 -15.41 10.63
CA ALA A 156 -11.36 -14.01 10.42
C ALA A 156 -11.08 -13.26 11.73
N ALA A 157 -11.94 -13.45 12.75
CA ALA A 157 -11.76 -12.82 14.05
C ALA A 157 -10.48 -13.31 14.76
N ARG A 158 -10.21 -14.62 14.70
CA ARG A 158 -9.02 -15.23 15.31
C ARG A 158 -7.73 -14.76 14.61
N TYR A 159 -7.72 -14.73 13.28
CA TYR A 159 -6.60 -14.22 12.50
C TYR A 159 -6.25 -12.77 12.89
N LEU A 160 -7.24 -11.88 12.96
CA LEU A 160 -7.01 -10.48 13.29
C LEU A 160 -6.51 -10.30 14.72
N ARG A 161 -7.09 -11.00 15.70
CA ARG A 161 -6.61 -10.97 17.10
C ARG A 161 -5.15 -11.41 17.23
N ASN A 162 -4.71 -12.36 16.42
CA ASN A 162 -3.34 -12.89 16.47
C ASN A 162 -2.34 -12.00 15.72
N LYS A 163 -2.73 -11.44 14.57
CA LYS A 163 -1.81 -10.68 13.70
C LYS A 163 -1.68 -9.21 14.08
N LEU A 164 -2.72 -8.61 14.65
CA LEU A 164 -2.73 -7.18 14.97
C LEU A 164 -1.70 -6.78 16.04
N PRO A 165 -1.53 -7.52 17.17
CA PRO A 165 -0.55 -7.16 18.19
C PRO A 165 0.91 -7.25 17.69
N ALA A 166 1.16 -8.07 16.68
CA ALA A 166 2.48 -8.26 16.10
C ALA A 166 2.91 -7.12 15.13
N GLY A 167 2.08 -6.09 14.94
CA GLY A 167 2.43 -4.89 14.17
C GLY A 167 2.50 -5.08 12.66
N TYR A 168 2.05 -6.22 12.12
CA TYR A 168 2.01 -6.47 10.67
C TYR A 168 1.16 -5.44 9.92
N PHE A 169 0.14 -4.90 10.58
CA PHE A 169 -0.77 -3.89 10.04
C PHE A 169 -0.47 -2.46 10.52
N ASP A 170 0.71 -2.21 11.08
CA ASP A 170 1.12 -0.83 11.34
C ASP A 170 1.38 -0.10 10.01
N ASN A 171 1.16 1.21 10.00
CA ASN A 171 1.26 2.06 8.80
C ASN A 171 0.40 1.57 7.63
N TYR A 172 -0.73 0.92 7.95
CA TYR A 172 -1.62 0.35 6.96
C TYR A 172 -2.38 1.43 6.21
N GLN A 173 -2.28 1.41 4.87
CA GLN A 173 -2.99 2.34 4.00
C GLN A 173 -3.59 1.57 2.82
N ILE A 174 -4.77 2.00 2.36
CA ILE A 174 -5.38 1.54 1.12
C ILE A 174 -5.50 2.75 0.20
N ALA A 175 -4.83 2.71 -0.96
CA ALA A 175 -4.93 3.76 -1.97
C ALA A 175 -6.23 3.62 -2.77
N ARG A 176 -6.62 2.39 -3.10
CA ARG A 176 -7.85 2.05 -3.82
C ARG A 176 -8.19 0.58 -3.63
N PHE A 177 -9.47 0.24 -3.78
CA PHE A 177 -9.92 -1.14 -3.86
C PHE A 177 -11.11 -1.28 -4.82
N THR A 178 -11.31 -2.50 -5.31
CA THR A 178 -12.45 -2.91 -6.14
C THR A 178 -13.06 -4.19 -5.58
N ILE A 179 -14.36 -4.36 -5.80
CA ILE A 179 -15.04 -5.65 -5.61
C ILE A 179 -15.17 -6.26 -6.99
N ASP A 180 -14.36 -7.28 -7.26
CA ASP A 180 -14.20 -7.85 -8.59
C ASP A 180 -15.31 -8.88 -8.88
N GLN A 181 -15.69 -9.65 -7.86
CA GLN A 181 -16.71 -10.69 -7.98
C GLN A 181 -17.50 -10.85 -6.67
N VAL A 182 -18.78 -11.20 -6.82
CA VAL A 182 -19.61 -11.69 -5.71
C VAL A 182 -20.32 -12.95 -6.18
N LYS A 183 -20.02 -14.09 -5.57
CA LYS A 183 -20.70 -15.36 -5.79
C LYS A 183 -21.75 -15.56 -4.71
N ASN A 184 -22.99 -15.79 -5.14
CA ASN A 184 -24.13 -15.98 -4.26
C ASN A 184 -24.35 -17.46 -3.97
N GLU A 185 -24.30 -17.84 -2.69
CA GLU A 185 -24.58 -19.20 -2.20
C GLU A 185 -25.64 -19.15 -1.08
N GLY A 186 -26.70 -18.37 -1.32
CA GLY A 186 -27.79 -18.15 -0.39
C GLY A 186 -27.36 -17.33 0.82
N LEU A 187 -27.41 -17.92 2.02
CA LEU A 187 -26.99 -17.25 3.25
C LEU A 187 -25.48 -17.01 3.33
N LYS A 188 -24.70 -17.64 2.43
CA LYS A 188 -23.26 -17.44 2.30
C LYS A 188 -22.95 -16.69 1.01
N GLN A 189 -21.93 -15.83 1.07
CA GLN A 189 -21.46 -15.09 -0.10
C GLN A 189 -19.94 -15.14 -0.15
N HIS A 190 -19.38 -15.34 -1.34
CA HIS A 190 -17.94 -15.23 -1.58
C HIS A 190 -17.67 -13.95 -2.34
N VAL A 191 -16.84 -13.07 -1.77
CA VAL A 191 -16.52 -11.76 -2.35
C VAL A 191 -15.05 -11.70 -2.65
N VAL A 192 -14.70 -11.52 -3.92
CA VAL A 192 -13.32 -11.29 -4.35
C VAL A 192 -13.08 -9.80 -4.45
N THR A 193 -12.01 -9.33 -3.82
CA THR A 193 -11.59 -7.93 -3.89
C THR A 193 -10.14 -7.81 -4.30
N THR A 194 -9.84 -6.72 -4.99
CA THR A 194 -8.47 -6.29 -5.25
C THR A 194 -8.23 -4.97 -4.53
N ARG A 195 -7.19 -4.89 -3.70
CA ARG A 195 -6.76 -3.64 -3.05
C ARG A 195 -5.33 -3.29 -3.39
N VAL A 196 -5.04 -2.00 -3.58
CA VAL A 196 -3.67 -1.47 -3.59
C VAL A 196 -3.41 -0.89 -2.22
N MET A 197 -2.52 -1.53 -1.46
CA MET A 197 -2.30 -1.27 -0.04
C MET A 197 -0.81 -1.27 0.32
N THR A 198 -0.46 -0.69 1.46
CA THR A 198 0.88 -0.76 2.06
C THR A 198 0.73 -0.93 3.56
N SER A 199 1.72 -1.55 4.21
CA SER A 199 1.85 -1.70 5.66
C SER A 199 3.27 -2.11 6.06
N ASN A 200 3.56 -2.24 7.35
CA ASN A 200 4.81 -2.81 7.84
C ASN A 200 5.08 -4.22 7.29
N ALA A 201 4.07 -5.09 7.17
CA ALA A 201 4.22 -6.41 6.56
C ALA A 201 4.73 -6.37 5.11
N THR A 202 4.48 -5.28 4.40
CA THR A 202 4.95 -5.06 3.02
C THR A 202 6.28 -4.31 2.94
N GLY A 203 6.91 -4.00 4.08
CA GLY A 203 8.09 -3.13 4.14
C GLY A 203 7.80 -1.70 3.65
N GLY A 204 6.56 -1.22 3.83
CA GLY A 204 6.11 0.08 3.33
C GLY A 204 5.94 0.15 1.80
N GLN A 205 6.11 -0.95 1.08
CA GLN A 205 5.90 -0.99 -0.36
C GLN A 205 4.43 -1.18 -0.72
N TRP A 206 3.95 -0.42 -1.70
CA TRP A 206 2.61 -0.65 -2.23
C TRP A 206 2.52 -2.00 -2.93
N LYS A 207 1.56 -2.81 -2.50
CA LYS A 207 1.24 -4.11 -3.07
C LYS A 207 -0.20 -4.12 -3.55
N LYS A 208 -0.45 -4.84 -4.63
CA LYS A 208 -1.79 -5.20 -5.07
C LYS A 208 -2.09 -6.55 -4.46
N VAL A 209 -3.12 -6.61 -3.62
CA VAL A 209 -3.52 -7.81 -2.91
C VAL A 209 -4.91 -8.22 -3.37
N VAL A 210 -5.04 -9.47 -3.80
CA VAL A 210 -6.33 -10.09 -4.11
C VAL A 210 -6.76 -10.90 -2.89
N THR A 211 -7.95 -10.63 -2.38
CA THR A 211 -8.49 -11.29 -1.18
C THR A 211 -9.86 -11.82 -1.45
N VAL A 212 -10.09 -13.07 -1.04
CA VAL A 212 -11.41 -13.70 -1.02
C VAL A 212 -11.95 -13.61 0.38
N TYR A 213 -13.14 -13.02 0.52
CA TYR A 213 -13.89 -12.92 1.76
C TYR A 213 -15.08 -13.87 1.72
N ASP A 214 -15.24 -14.66 2.78
CA ASP A 214 -16.41 -15.47 2.98
C ASP A 214 -17.31 -14.82 4.03
N LEU A 215 -18.54 -14.53 3.63
CA LEU A 215 -19.52 -13.85 4.46
C LEU A 215 -20.73 -14.75 4.73
N VAL A 216 -21.32 -14.61 5.90
CA VAL A 216 -22.57 -15.25 6.29
C VAL A 216 -23.60 -14.22 6.71
N TYR A 217 -24.86 -14.42 6.34
CA TYR A 217 -25.96 -13.56 6.74
C TYR A 217 -26.33 -13.78 8.22
N ASN A 218 -26.42 -12.69 8.96
CA ASN A 218 -26.93 -12.67 10.33
C ASN A 218 -28.37 -12.11 10.32
N PRO A 219 -29.39 -12.93 10.61
CA PRO A 219 -30.79 -12.51 10.58
C PRO A 219 -31.15 -11.52 11.71
N ALA A 220 -30.44 -11.56 12.84
CA ALA A 220 -30.70 -10.67 13.97
C ALA A 220 -30.31 -9.22 13.64
N THR A 221 -29.16 -9.04 12.99
CA THR A 221 -28.65 -7.72 12.58
C THR A 221 -29.02 -7.34 11.14
N LYS A 222 -29.62 -8.27 10.39
CA LYS A 222 -29.92 -8.15 8.95
C LYS A 222 -28.70 -7.71 8.13
N SER A 223 -27.52 -8.19 8.49
CA SER A 223 -26.24 -7.84 7.84
C SER A 223 -25.46 -9.09 7.44
N MET A 224 -24.55 -8.93 6.48
CA MET A 224 -23.53 -9.95 6.21
C MET A 224 -22.39 -9.78 7.21
N GLN A 225 -21.74 -10.86 7.62
CA GLN A 225 -20.57 -10.82 8.49
C GLN A 225 -19.47 -11.70 7.91
N ILE A 226 -18.25 -11.16 7.84
CA ILE A 226 -17.06 -11.87 7.37
C ILE A 226 -16.71 -12.92 8.43
N TYR A 227 -16.68 -14.20 8.05
CA TYR A 227 -16.27 -15.28 8.95
C TYR A 227 -14.91 -15.88 8.56
N ASP A 228 -14.49 -15.72 7.31
CA ASP A 228 -13.17 -16.11 6.84
C ASP A 228 -12.69 -15.16 5.74
N PHE A 229 -11.38 -15.06 5.57
CA PHE A 229 -10.78 -14.43 4.41
C PHE A 229 -9.36 -14.93 4.17
N ASN A 230 -8.97 -14.98 2.90
CA ASN A 230 -7.63 -15.37 2.51
C ASN A 230 -7.07 -14.45 1.42
N ASP A 231 -5.84 -13.98 1.62
CA ASP A 231 -5.08 -13.25 0.60
C ASP A 231 -4.53 -14.28 -0.40
N GLN A 232 -5.01 -14.26 -1.63
CA GLN A 232 -4.63 -15.26 -2.64
C GLN A 232 -3.37 -14.88 -3.42
N VAL A 233 -3.23 -13.61 -3.78
CA VAL A 233 -2.09 -13.15 -4.59
C VAL A 233 -1.64 -11.77 -4.15
N ILE A 234 -0.33 -11.59 -4.05
CA ILE A 234 0.32 -10.34 -3.70
C ILE A 234 1.26 -9.97 -4.85
N TYR A 235 0.91 -8.91 -5.58
CA TYR A 235 1.76 -8.34 -6.63
C TYR A 235 2.45 -7.08 -6.12
N SER A 236 3.71 -6.87 -6.51
CA SER A 236 4.33 -5.56 -6.36
C SER A 236 3.63 -4.54 -7.24
N VAL A 237 3.23 -3.40 -6.69
CA VAL A 237 2.79 -2.26 -7.50
C VAL A 237 4.02 -1.42 -7.75
N ASP A 238 4.39 -1.29 -9.02
CA ASP A 238 5.38 -0.30 -9.40
C ASP A 238 4.78 1.09 -9.17
N ASN A 239 5.17 1.69 -8.04
CA ASN A 239 4.77 3.03 -7.66
C ASN A 239 5.88 4.05 -7.95
N ALA A 240 6.91 3.68 -8.71
CA ALA A 240 8.02 4.56 -9.01
C ALA A 240 7.53 5.84 -9.72
N GLN A 241 6.51 5.74 -10.57
CA GLN A 241 5.89 6.90 -11.20
C GLN A 241 5.15 7.81 -10.22
N ASP A 242 4.44 7.26 -9.24
CA ASP A 242 3.72 8.07 -8.23
C ASP A 242 4.72 8.73 -7.25
N LYS A 243 5.80 8.03 -6.89
CA LYS A 243 6.92 8.58 -6.12
C LYS A 243 7.60 9.73 -6.88
N ALA A 244 7.84 9.53 -8.17
CA ALA A 244 8.40 10.54 -9.05
C ALA A 244 7.48 11.77 -9.18
N LEU A 245 6.17 11.56 -9.36
CA LEU A 245 5.18 12.65 -9.37
C LEU A 245 5.19 13.45 -8.07
N LYS A 246 5.24 12.75 -6.91
CA LYS A 246 5.34 13.40 -5.60
C LYS A 246 6.63 14.21 -5.48
N ALA A 247 7.77 13.64 -5.86
CA ALA A 247 9.07 14.34 -5.81
C ALA A 247 9.08 15.61 -6.68
N ILE A 248 8.50 15.54 -7.88
CA ILE A 248 8.35 16.68 -8.80
C ILE A 248 7.44 17.75 -8.17
N SER A 249 6.27 17.35 -7.67
CA SER A 249 5.34 18.25 -6.99
C SER A 249 6.00 18.95 -5.80
N ASP A 250 6.63 18.20 -4.90
CA ASP A 250 7.27 18.77 -3.70
C ASP A 250 8.38 19.76 -4.07
N LYS A 251 9.14 19.48 -5.13
CA LYS A 251 10.24 20.33 -5.60
C LYS A 251 9.77 21.60 -6.31
N TYR A 252 8.75 21.52 -7.16
CA TYR A 252 8.42 22.59 -8.12
C TYR A 252 7.10 23.31 -7.84
N ARG A 253 6.29 22.89 -6.87
CA ARG A 253 4.97 23.47 -6.61
C ARG A 253 4.99 24.98 -6.39
N ILE A 254 5.83 25.47 -5.49
CA ILE A 254 5.87 26.91 -5.15
C ILE A 254 6.18 27.75 -6.40
N ALA A 255 7.18 27.36 -7.18
CA ALA A 255 7.55 28.07 -8.40
C ALA A 255 6.44 28.02 -9.46
N ALA A 256 5.82 26.85 -9.67
CA ALA A 256 4.72 26.69 -10.61
C ALA A 256 3.47 27.49 -10.21
N GLU A 257 3.13 27.54 -8.92
CA GLU A 257 2.00 28.33 -8.41
C GLU A 257 2.25 29.84 -8.53
N GLN A 258 3.50 30.29 -8.28
CA GLN A 258 3.89 31.68 -8.44
C GLN A 258 3.77 32.14 -9.90
N GLU A 259 4.19 31.31 -10.85
CA GLU A 259 4.10 31.62 -12.29
C GLU A 259 2.65 31.57 -12.81
N ALA A 260 1.88 30.57 -12.37
CA ALA A 260 0.47 30.46 -12.74
C ALA A 260 -0.41 31.55 -12.10
N GLY A 261 0.08 32.24 -11.06
CA GLY A 261 -0.71 33.17 -10.23
C GLY A 261 -1.88 32.50 -9.51
N SER A 262 -1.86 31.16 -9.39
CA SER A 262 -2.93 30.34 -8.83
C SER A 262 -2.43 28.95 -8.43
N ALA A 263 -3.24 28.18 -7.71
CA ALA A 263 -2.91 26.80 -7.34
C ALA A 263 -2.79 25.91 -8.58
N VAL A 264 -1.79 25.03 -8.60
CA VAL A 264 -1.55 24.09 -9.70
C VAL A 264 -1.76 22.64 -9.26
N ARG A 265 -2.14 21.80 -10.22
CA ARG A 265 -2.26 20.35 -10.07
C ARG A 265 -1.16 19.68 -10.87
N PHE A 266 -0.40 18.81 -10.22
CA PHE A 266 0.58 17.95 -10.87
C PHE A 266 -0.10 16.65 -11.31
N GLU A 267 0.07 16.27 -12.56
CA GLU A 267 -0.51 15.05 -13.13
C GLU A 267 0.48 14.34 -14.06
N LYS A 268 0.21 13.05 -14.32
CA LYS A 268 0.94 12.24 -15.30
C LYS A 268 0.64 12.77 -16.70
N ALA A 269 1.65 12.96 -17.52
CA ALA A 269 1.44 13.26 -18.93
C ALA A 269 1.02 11.99 -19.70
N ASP A 270 0.56 12.18 -20.93
CA ASP A 270 0.28 11.10 -21.87
C ASP A 270 1.16 11.31 -23.13
N PRO A 271 2.09 10.39 -23.46
CA PRO A 271 2.42 9.18 -22.71
C PRO A 271 3.15 9.49 -21.39
N ALA A 272 2.96 8.60 -20.41
CA ALA A 272 3.47 8.81 -19.05
C ALA A 272 4.91 8.33 -18.84
N VAL A 273 5.44 7.53 -19.77
CA VAL A 273 6.80 6.99 -19.80
C VAL A 273 7.36 7.20 -21.20
N GLU A 274 8.56 7.76 -21.28
CA GLU A 274 9.30 7.93 -22.53
C GLU A 274 10.79 7.63 -22.32
N GLN A 275 11.56 7.64 -23.40
CA GLN A 275 12.99 7.40 -23.39
C GLN A 275 13.69 8.37 -24.34
N ASP A 276 14.78 8.96 -23.87
CA ASP A 276 15.70 9.75 -24.69
C ASP A 276 17.15 9.28 -24.49
N VAL A 277 18.12 10.05 -24.99
CA VAL A 277 19.56 9.73 -24.90
C VAL A 277 20.08 9.61 -23.47
N SER A 278 19.38 10.19 -22.49
CA SER A 278 19.74 10.14 -21.06
C SER A 278 19.04 8.99 -20.31
N GLY A 279 18.16 8.24 -20.98
CA GLY A 279 17.50 7.04 -20.48
C GLY A 279 15.98 7.15 -20.40
N THR A 280 15.35 6.19 -19.72
CA THR A 280 13.89 6.15 -19.51
C THR A 280 13.48 7.11 -18.40
N TYR A 281 12.43 7.90 -18.65
CA TYR A 281 11.90 8.88 -17.71
C TYR A 281 10.37 8.83 -17.63
N TYR A 282 9.84 9.30 -16.50
CA TYR A 282 8.41 9.61 -16.36
C TYR A 282 8.15 11.05 -16.79
N ARG A 283 7.01 11.27 -17.45
CA ARG A 283 6.54 12.60 -17.82
C ARG A 283 5.41 13.07 -16.91
N PHE A 284 5.54 14.30 -16.44
CA PHE A 284 4.53 14.97 -15.64
C PHE A 284 4.28 16.36 -16.19
N LYS A 285 3.14 16.93 -15.80
CA LYS A 285 2.77 18.32 -16.11
C LYS A 285 2.14 18.98 -14.89
N ALA A 286 2.39 20.27 -14.74
CA ALA A 286 1.63 21.13 -13.84
C ALA A 286 0.58 21.89 -14.66
N VAL A 287 -0.67 21.82 -14.23
CA VAL A 287 -1.78 22.55 -14.85
C VAL A 287 -2.46 23.46 -13.84
N ASP A 288 -2.94 24.62 -14.28
CA ASP A 288 -3.69 25.55 -13.44
C ASP A 288 -5.17 25.14 -13.28
N ALA A 289 -5.95 25.97 -12.58
CA ALA A 289 -7.38 25.74 -12.36
C ALA A 289 -8.22 25.70 -13.66
N GLN A 290 -7.72 26.26 -14.76
CA GLN A 290 -8.35 26.22 -16.08
C GLN A 290 -7.80 25.08 -16.95
N ASN A 291 -7.04 24.15 -16.37
CA ASN A 291 -6.31 23.07 -17.05
C ASN A 291 -5.32 23.58 -18.12
N ARG A 292 -4.82 24.82 -18.00
CA ARG A 292 -3.75 25.32 -18.88
C ARG A 292 -2.42 24.78 -18.38
N LEU A 293 -1.56 24.37 -19.32
CA LEU A 293 -0.22 23.89 -19.01
C LEU A 293 0.61 25.05 -18.46
N VAL A 294 1.21 24.84 -17.29
CA VAL A 294 2.17 25.76 -16.68
C VAL A 294 3.58 25.29 -17.03
N HIS A 295 3.91 24.04 -16.70
CA HIS A 295 5.23 23.42 -16.94
C HIS A 295 5.09 21.94 -17.29
N SER A 296 6.06 21.44 -18.06
CA SER A 296 6.29 20.00 -18.22
C SER A 296 7.53 19.56 -17.45
N TYR A 297 7.56 18.30 -17.04
CA TYR A 297 8.67 17.77 -16.25
C TYR A 297 9.06 16.36 -16.68
N LYS A 298 10.36 16.09 -16.64
CA LYS A 298 10.95 14.76 -16.77
C LYS A 298 11.52 14.30 -15.43
N TYR A 299 11.27 13.04 -15.08
CA TYR A 299 11.91 12.35 -13.95
C TYR A 299 12.61 11.09 -14.47
N TYR A 300 13.94 11.09 -14.51
CA TYR A 300 14.71 9.95 -15.00
C TYR A 300 14.75 8.81 -13.99
N GLN A 301 14.28 7.62 -14.41
CA GLN A 301 14.05 6.49 -13.50
C GLN A 301 15.34 6.01 -12.82
N LYS A 302 16.46 6.02 -13.55
CA LYS A 302 17.74 5.50 -13.06
C LYS A 302 18.49 6.48 -12.17
N SER A 303 18.50 7.77 -12.52
CA SER A 303 19.28 8.79 -11.80
C SER A 303 18.47 9.56 -10.77
N GLY A 304 17.13 9.51 -10.83
CA GLY A 304 16.25 10.39 -10.05
C GLY A 304 16.34 11.87 -10.45
N GLN A 305 17.03 12.17 -11.56
CA GLN A 305 17.19 13.54 -12.04
C GLN A 305 15.84 14.10 -12.49
N MET A 306 15.55 15.33 -12.08
CA MET A 306 14.35 16.07 -12.46
C MET A 306 14.72 17.23 -13.36
N VAL A 307 14.04 17.35 -14.51
CA VAL A 307 14.23 18.41 -15.49
C VAL A 307 12.88 19.08 -15.75
N VAL A 308 12.86 20.41 -15.77
CA VAL A 308 11.71 21.22 -16.20
C VAL A 308 11.87 21.51 -17.68
N GLU A 309 10.79 21.40 -18.45
CA GLU A 309 10.74 21.68 -19.90
C GLU A 309 9.82 22.88 -20.19
#